data_AF-A0A3B0PLL1-F1
#
_entry.id   AF-A0A3B0PLL1-F1
#
_cell.length_a   1.000
_cell.length_b   1.000
_cell.length_c   1.000
_cell.angle_alpha   90.00
_cell.angle_beta   90.00
_cell.angle_gamma   90.00
#
_symmetry.space_group_name_H-M   'P 1'
#
loop_
_entity.id
_entity.type
_entity.pdbx_description
1 polymer ?
#
loop_
_entity_poly.entity_id
_entity_poly.type
_entity_poly.pdbx_seq_one_letter_code
_entity_poly.pdbx_strand_id
1 'polypeptide(L)'
;MHKDEFGTFHTHKDVLDQINVYANEEKISTLELANDAKINSFLEEDENGGKNNIEFKIGENKFNLKLGSVFKDKVVTKYYLENNPNKIIISKDGKFEEPKNSNENIVITQIGYMKSKDKILISKFPKKTTLVPKHLPLKIESLTYAFSKLEVKEVKNIEHW
;
A
#
# COMPACT_ATOMS: atom_id res chain seq x y z
N MET A 1 -11.22 1.59 -0.27
CA MET A 1 -10.22 1.70 0.81
C MET A 1 -9.44 0.40 0.86
N HIS A 2 -8.15 0.44 0.53
CA HIS A 2 -7.27 -0.73 0.54
C HIS A 2 -6.89 -1.06 1.99
N LYS A 3 -7.30 -2.22 2.49
CA LYS A 3 -7.18 -2.57 3.92
C LYS A 3 -5.83 -3.19 4.30
N ASP A 4 -4.97 -3.51 3.33
CA ASP A 4 -3.76 -4.34 3.53
C ASP A 4 -2.48 -3.56 3.14
N GLU A 5 -2.52 -2.23 3.22
CA GLU A 5 -1.43 -1.34 2.78
C GLU A 5 -0.25 -1.27 3.75
N PHE A 6 -0.29 -2.03 4.84
CA PHE A 6 0.64 -1.91 5.97
C PHE A 6 1.27 -3.25 6.38
N GLY A 7 2.49 -3.17 6.88
CA GLY A 7 3.26 -4.28 7.45
C GLY A 7 3.64 -4.01 8.91
N THR A 8 4.14 -5.01 9.63
CA THR A 8 4.44 -4.93 11.09
C THR A 8 5.43 -3.82 11.48
N PHE A 9 6.22 -3.31 10.54
CA PHE A 9 7.14 -2.21 10.75
C PHE A 9 6.48 -0.82 10.73
N HIS A 10 5.19 -0.75 10.43
CA HIS A 10 4.40 0.48 10.59
C HIS A 10 3.90 0.61 12.01
N THR A 11 3.79 1.86 12.44
CA THR A 11 3.13 2.27 13.68
C THR A 11 1.73 2.80 13.39
N HIS A 12 0.93 3.02 14.44
CA HIS A 12 -0.35 3.71 14.30
C HIS A 12 -0.18 5.13 13.71
N LYS A 13 0.91 5.82 14.05
CA LYS A 13 1.25 7.10 13.43
C LYS A 13 1.44 6.98 11.93
N ASP A 14 2.17 5.95 11.49
CA ASP A 14 2.42 5.76 10.06
C ASP A 14 1.12 5.49 9.29
N VAL A 15 0.17 4.76 9.90
CA VAL A 15 -1.16 4.57 9.32
C VAL A 15 -1.92 5.89 9.24
N LEU A 16 -1.91 6.70 10.32
CA LEU A 16 -2.53 8.03 10.33
C LEU A 16 -1.95 8.91 9.21
N ASP A 17 -0.63 9.05 9.17
CA ASP A 17 0.07 9.90 8.20
C ASP A 17 -0.27 9.47 6.77
N GLN A 18 -0.26 8.17 6.49
CA GLN A 18 -0.58 7.64 5.16
C GLN A 18 -2.04 7.90 4.75
N ILE A 19 -2.99 7.77 5.68
CA ILE A 19 -4.41 8.08 5.41
C ILE A 19 -4.60 9.58 5.21
N ASN A 20 -3.88 10.41 5.97
CA ASN A 20 -3.94 11.86 5.86
C ASN A 20 -3.54 12.38 4.48
N VAL A 21 -2.68 11.67 3.73
CA VAL A 21 -2.38 11.99 2.33
C VAL A 21 -3.68 12.05 1.51
N TYR A 22 -4.52 11.01 1.61
CA TYR A 22 -5.79 10.93 0.89
C TYR A 22 -6.87 11.83 1.49
N ALA A 23 -6.95 11.90 2.83
CA ALA A 23 -7.94 12.72 3.52
C ALA A 23 -7.78 14.22 3.18
N ASN A 24 -6.54 14.69 3.04
CA ASN A 24 -6.26 16.08 2.67
C ASN A 24 -6.69 16.41 1.23
N GLU A 25 -6.61 15.47 0.28
CA GLU A 25 -7.15 15.65 -1.08
C GLU A 25 -8.67 15.84 -1.05
N GLU A 26 -9.34 15.19 -0.11
CA GLU A 26 -10.78 15.33 0.18
C GLU A 26 -11.10 16.50 1.13
N LYS A 27 -10.12 17.37 1.42
CA LYS A 27 -10.24 18.55 2.32
C LYS A 27 -10.59 18.20 3.78
N ILE A 28 -10.22 17.01 4.23
CA ILE A 28 -10.35 16.56 5.61
C ILE A 28 -8.97 16.67 6.28
N SER A 29 -8.74 17.73 7.07
CA SER A 29 -7.44 18.02 7.68
C SER A 29 -7.37 17.80 9.20
N THR A 30 -8.45 17.34 9.82
CA THR A 30 -8.59 17.20 11.29
C THR A 30 -8.67 15.74 11.73
N LEU A 31 -8.20 14.81 10.90
CA LEU A 31 -8.15 13.40 11.24
C LEU A 31 -6.96 13.14 12.17
N GLU A 32 -7.25 12.54 13.31
CA GLU A 32 -6.28 12.25 14.36
C GLU A 32 -6.49 10.84 14.92
N LEU A 33 -5.48 10.29 15.59
CA LEU A 33 -5.67 9.11 16.44
C LEU A 33 -6.53 9.49 17.65
N ALA A 34 -7.46 8.62 18.04
CA ALA A 34 -8.25 8.82 19.24
C ALA A 34 -7.49 8.44 20.53
N ASN A 35 -6.40 7.69 20.41
CA ASN A 35 -5.56 7.22 21.51
C ASN A 35 -4.08 7.53 21.25
N ASP A 36 -3.63 8.66 21.77
CA ASP A 36 -2.25 9.15 21.59
C ASP A 36 -1.20 8.22 22.21
N ALA A 37 -1.55 7.45 23.26
CA ALA A 37 -0.63 6.52 23.90
C ALA A 37 -0.19 5.38 22.97
N LYS A 38 -0.96 5.11 21.90
CA LYS A 38 -0.64 4.08 20.90
C LYS A 38 0.07 4.61 19.66
N ILE A 39 0.38 5.90 19.60
CA ILE A 39 0.92 6.55 18.38
C ILE A 39 2.17 5.81 17.83
N ASN A 40 3.07 5.39 18.72
CA ASN A 40 4.32 4.70 18.36
C ASN A 40 4.23 3.17 18.46
N SER A 41 3.04 2.61 18.72
CA SER A 41 2.85 1.16 18.76
C SER A 41 2.89 0.60 17.35
N PHE A 42 3.72 -0.42 17.15
CA PHE A 42 3.80 -1.18 15.90
C PHE A 42 2.54 -2.02 15.66
N LEU A 43 2.23 -2.24 14.39
CA LEU A 43 1.18 -3.17 13.99
C LEU A 43 1.58 -4.61 14.30
N GLU A 44 0.58 -5.41 14.66
CA GLU A 44 0.75 -6.83 14.94
C GLU A 44 0.58 -7.64 13.66
N GLU A 45 1.33 -8.73 13.54
CA GLU A 45 1.14 -9.67 12.42
C GLU A 45 -0.25 -10.32 12.50
N ASP A 46 -0.92 -10.35 11.34
CA ASP A 46 -2.27 -10.87 11.19
C ASP A 46 -2.53 -11.21 9.71
N GLU A 47 -2.46 -12.49 9.34
CA GLU A 47 -2.70 -12.91 7.96
C GLU A 47 -4.19 -12.88 7.57
N ASN A 48 -5.09 -12.98 8.54
CA ASN A 48 -6.54 -13.07 8.31
C ASN A 48 -7.25 -11.71 8.40
N GLY A 49 -6.58 -10.72 9.00
CA GLY A 49 -7.08 -9.37 9.18
C GLY A 49 -8.03 -9.21 10.36
N GLY A 50 -8.18 -7.94 10.79
CA GLY A 50 -9.08 -7.53 11.86
C GLY A 50 -8.45 -7.42 13.25
N LYS A 51 -7.24 -7.93 13.47
CA LYS A 51 -6.51 -7.79 14.75
C LYS A 51 -6.05 -6.35 14.98
N ASN A 52 -5.56 -5.70 13.92
CA ASN A 52 -5.12 -4.31 13.96
C ASN A 52 -6.35 -3.39 13.81
N ASN A 53 -6.87 -2.94 14.95
CA ASN A 53 -7.96 -1.98 15.01
C ASN A 53 -7.47 -0.64 15.56
N ILE A 54 -7.54 0.40 14.73
CA ILE A 54 -7.02 1.72 15.03
C ILE A 54 -8.20 2.67 15.16
N GLU A 55 -8.36 3.28 16.33
CA GLU A 55 -9.42 4.26 16.57
C GLU A 55 -8.93 5.65 16.14
N PHE A 56 -9.69 6.26 15.24
CA PHE A 56 -9.50 7.61 14.75
C PHE A 56 -10.61 8.54 15.26
N LYS A 57 -10.37 9.84 15.19
CA LYS A 57 -11.36 10.87 15.48
C LYS A 57 -11.30 12.02 14.49
N ILE A 58 -12.45 12.67 14.29
CA ILE A 58 -12.61 13.96 13.61
C ILE A 58 -13.47 14.82 14.55
N GLY A 59 -12.86 15.80 15.20
CA GLY A 59 -13.49 16.52 16.31
C GLY A 59 -13.84 15.54 17.44
N GLU A 60 -15.12 15.48 17.81
CA GLU A 60 -15.64 14.56 18.83
C GLU A 60 -16.05 13.18 18.29
N ASN A 61 -16.18 13.06 16.96
CA ASN A 61 -16.65 11.81 16.34
C ASN A 61 -15.51 10.80 16.27
N LYS A 62 -15.72 9.62 16.86
CA LYS A 62 -14.77 8.51 16.83
C LYS A 62 -15.22 7.39 15.90
N PHE A 63 -14.27 6.75 15.25
CA PHE A 63 -14.53 5.57 14.43
C PHE A 63 -13.31 4.64 14.39
N ASN A 64 -13.54 3.39 14.01
CA ASN A 64 -12.54 2.35 14.04
C ASN A 64 -12.16 1.92 12.62
N LEU A 65 -10.87 1.97 12.32
CA LEU A 65 -10.31 1.34 11.14
C LEU A 65 -9.77 -0.04 11.50
N LYS A 66 -10.44 -1.07 11.01
CA LYS A 66 -9.91 -2.44 11.01
C LYS A 66 -9.09 -2.66 9.73
N LEU A 67 -7.78 -2.87 9.91
CA LEU A 67 -6.93 -3.30 8.82
C LEU A 67 -7.25 -4.76 8.45
N GLY A 68 -6.97 -5.12 7.20
CA GLY A 68 -6.97 -6.51 6.78
C GLY A 68 -5.61 -7.13 7.10
N SER A 69 -5.05 -7.89 6.17
CA SER A 69 -3.83 -8.64 6.44
C SER A 69 -2.63 -7.71 6.68
N VAL A 70 -1.87 -7.98 7.73
CA VAL A 70 -0.60 -7.30 8.07
C VAL A 70 0.48 -8.37 8.17
N PHE A 71 1.45 -8.31 7.27
CA PHE A 71 2.55 -9.28 7.21
C PHE A 71 3.79 -8.77 7.91
N LYS A 72 4.59 -9.70 8.44
CA LYS A 72 5.91 -9.38 8.96
C LYS A 72 6.81 -8.81 7.86
N ASP A 73 7.37 -7.62 8.14
CA ASP A 73 8.41 -6.97 7.34
C ASP A 73 8.07 -6.71 5.85
N LYS A 74 6.80 -6.86 5.44
CA LYS A 74 6.38 -6.63 4.05
C LYS A 74 4.95 -6.11 3.92
N VAL A 75 4.71 -5.46 2.79
CA VAL A 75 3.42 -5.12 2.22
C VAL A 75 3.35 -5.75 0.83
N VAL A 76 2.26 -6.46 0.55
CA VAL A 76 2.07 -7.16 -0.73
C VAL A 76 1.63 -6.20 -1.82
N THR A 77 2.01 -6.48 -3.07
CA THR A 77 1.47 -5.74 -4.22
C THR A 77 0.10 -6.27 -4.56
N LYS A 78 -0.87 -5.38 -4.79
CA LYS A 78 -2.18 -5.74 -5.36
C LYS A 78 -2.36 -5.07 -6.70
N TYR A 79 -2.89 -5.83 -7.65
CA TYR A 79 -3.04 -5.36 -9.02
C TYR A 79 -4.18 -6.09 -9.72
N TYR A 80 -4.57 -5.60 -10.88
CA TYR A 80 -5.49 -6.30 -11.78
C TYR A 80 -4.99 -6.21 -13.21
N LEU A 81 -5.51 -7.10 -14.07
CA LEU A 81 -5.33 -7.01 -15.52
C LEU A 81 -6.35 -6.01 -16.07
N GLU A 82 -5.93 -5.08 -16.92
CA GLU A 82 -6.78 -3.97 -17.41
C GLU A 82 -8.10 -4.46 -18.06
N ASN A 83 -8.07 -5.63 -18.70
CA ASN A 83 -9.24 -6.29 -19.28
C ASN A 83 -10.17 -6.99 -18.26
N ASN A 84 -9.77 -7.09 -17.00
CA ASN A 84 -10.53 -7.70 -15.91
C ASN A 84 -10.32 -6.95 -14.57
N PRO A 85 -10.81 -5.70 -14.47
CA PRO A 85 -10.59 -4.84 -13.30
C PRO A 85 -11.22 -5.36 -12.01
N ASN A 86 -12.22 -6.23 -12.11
CA ASN A 86 -12.93 -6.79 -10.95
C ASN A 86 -12.15 -7.91 -10.25
N LYS A 87 -11.08 -8.42 -10.86
CA LYS A 87 -10.26 -9.50 -10.30
C LYS A 87 -8.95 -8.93 -9.74
N ILE A 88 -8.95 -8.61 -8.44
CA ILE A 88 -7.72 -8.23 -7.73
C ILE A 88 -6.85 -9.46 -7.51
N ILE A 89 -5.60 -9.36 -7.92
CA ILE A 89 -4.53 -10.35 -7.74
C ILE A 89 -3.58 -9.83 -6.67
N ILE A 90 -3.18 -10.71 -5.76
CA ILE A 90 -2.20 -10.42 -4.70
C ILE A 90 -0.88 -11.10 -5.06
N SER A 91 0.20 -10.32 -5.11
CA SER A 91 1.54 -10.87 -5.38
C SER A 91 1.95 -11.86 -4.30
N LYS A 92 2.51 -13.00 -4.70
CA LYS A 92 3.07 -14.00 -3.76
C LYS A 92 4.58 -13.90 -3.76
N ASP A 93 5.15 -13.40 -2.66
CA ASP A 93 6.60 -13.26 -2.47
C ASP A 93 7.32 -12.56 -3.63
N GLY A 94 6.76 -11.45 -4.10
CA GLY A 94 7.31 -10.67 -5.22
C GLY A 94 7.18 -11.35 -6.59
N LYS A 95 6.48 -12.49 -6.67
CA LYS A 95 6.09 -13.13 -7.93
C LYS A 95 4.72 -12.64 -8.37
N PHE A 96 4.60 -12.45 -9.68
CA PHE A 96 3.41 -11.96 -10.34
C PHE A 96 2.90 -13.04 -11.29
N GLU A 97 1.58 -13.16 -11.39
CA GLU A 97 0.95 -13.92 -12.47
C GLU A 97 1.37 -13.29 -13.80
N GLU A 98 1.90 -14.11 -14.71
CA GLU A 98 2.21 -13.66 -16.06
C GLU A 98 0.90 -13.46 -16.83
N PRO A 99 0.76 -12.35 -17.58
CA PRO A 99 -0.39 -12.16 -18.45
C PRO A 99 -0.45 -13.29 -19.47
N LYS A 100 -1.65 -13.77 -19.80
CA LYS A 100 -1.81 -14.88 -20.74
C LYS A 100 -1.57 -14.45 -22.18
N ASN A 101 -1.70 -13.15 -22.45
CA ASN A 101 -1.56 -12.54 -23.76
C ASN A 101 -0.58 -11.37 -23.68
N SER A 102 0.20 -11.14 -24.75
CA SER A 102 1.21 -10.07 -24.82
C SER A 102 0.66 -8.64 -24.67
N ASN A 103 -0.65 -8.47 -24.89
CA ASN A 103 -1.35 -7.18 -24.91
C ASN A 103 -2.06 -6.86 -23.59
N GLU A 104 -1.96 -7.73 -22.58
CA GLU A 104 -2.57 -7.50 -21.28
C GLU A 104 -1.71 -6.57 -20.42
N ASN A 105 -2.25 -5.38 -20.15
CA ASN A 105 -1.65 -4.41 -19.25
C ASN A 105 -2.04 -4.69 -17.79
N ILE A 106 -1.19 -4.23 -16.88
CA ILE A 106 -1.37 -4.38 -15.43
C ILE A 106 -1.55 -3.00 -14.82
N VAL A 107 -2.54 -2.91 -13.93
CA VAL A 107 -2.77 -1.75 -13.07
C VAL A 107 -2.49 -2.13 -11.63
N ILE A 108 -1.50 -1.47 -11.01
CA ILE A 108 -1.22 -1.63 -9.58
C ILE A 108 -2.16 -0.73 -8.79
N THR A 109 -2.85 -1.31 -7.81
CA THR A 109 -3.75 -0.60 -6.89
C THR A 109 -3.14 -0.43 -5.50
N GLN A 110 -2.19 -1.30 -5.13
CA GLN A 110 -1.42 -1.21 -3.90
C GLN A 110 0.03 -1.55 -4.19
N ILE A 111 0.94 -0.63 -3.87
CA ILE A 111 2.37 -0.84 -4.01
C ILE A 111 2.84 -1.80 -2.91
N GLY A 112 3.52 -2.88 -3.29
CA GLY A 112 4.24 -3.72 -2.34
C GLY A 112 5.61 -3.17 -2.04
N TYR A 113 6.07 -3.35 -0.81
CA TYR A 113 7.38 -2.91 -0.32
C TYR A 113 7.76 -3.73 0.90
N MET A 114 9.04 -3.80 1.21
CA MET A 114 9.56 -4.63 2.30
C MET A 114 10.66 -3.94 3.07
N LYS A 115 10.74 -4.26 4.36
CA LYS A 115 11.85 -3.87 5.20
C LYS A 115 13.03 -4.80 4.92
N SER A 116 14.11 -4.23 4.41
CA SER A 116 15.38 -4.92 4.18
C SER A 116 16.46 -4.27 5.04
N LYS A 117 16.88 -4.96 6.11
CA LYS A 117 17.73 -4.40 7.16
C LYS A 117 17.09 -3.12 7.72
N ASP A 118 17.76 -1.98 7.54
CA ASP A 118 17.33 -0.68 8.05
C ASP A 118 16.66 0.20 6.98
N LYS A 119 16.31 -0.36 5.81
CA LYS A 119 15.69 0.38 4.71
C LYS A 119 14.36 -0.22 4.29
N ILE A 120 13.43 0.61 3.87
CA ILE A 120 12.20 0.18 3.21
C ILE A 120 12.34 0.26 1.70
N LEU A 121 12.33 -0.90 1.05
CA LEU A 121 12.53 -1.04 -0.39
C LEU A 121 11.21 -1.35 -1.10
N ILE A 122 10.91 -0.63 -2.17
CA ILE A 122 9.78 -0.96 -3.03
C ILE A 122 9.98 -2.34 -3.67
N SER A 123 8.90 -3.11 -3.78
CA SER A 123 8.92 -4.34 -4.56
C SER A 123 9.02 -4.02 -6.05
N LYS A 124 9.66 -4.92 -6.79
CA LYS A 124 9.65 -4.88 -8.24
C LYS A 124 8.20 -4.90 -8.77
N PHE A 125 7.91 -4.20 -9.85
CA PHE A 125 6.60 -4.24 -10.50
C PHE A 125 6.46 -5.37 -11.53
N PRO A 126 5.22 -5.85 -11.76
CA PRO A 126 4.92 -6.69 -12.91
C PRO A 126 5.38 -6.03 -14.22
N LYS A 127 5.90 -6.83 -15.15
CA LYS A 127 6.55 -6.30 -16.37
C LYS A 127 5.67 -5.42 -17.25
N LYS A 128 4.35 -5.66 -17.25
CA LYS A 128 3.35 -4.95 -18.05
C LYS A 128 2.60 -3.87 -17.27
N THR A 129 3.18 -3.38 -16.17
CA THR A 129 2.56 -2.31 -15.36
C THR A 129 2.49 -1.03 -16.17
N THR A 130 1.29 -0.50 -16.40
CA THR A 130 1.08 0.77 -17.13
C THR A 130 0.50 1.87 -16.24
N LEU A 131 -0.01 1.51 -15.06
CA LEU A 131 -0.57 2.45 -14.10
C LEU A 131 -0.21 2.01 -12.68
N VAL A 132 0.18 2.97 -11.87
CA VAL A 132 0.47 2.82 -10.45
C VAL A 132 -0.38 3.79 -9.62
N PRO A 133 -0.51 3.60 -8.29
CA PRO A 133 -1.23 4.56 -7.45
C PRO A 133 -0.63 5.96 -7.54
N LYS A 134 -1.46 6.99 -7.41
CA LYS A 134 -1.02 8.39 -7.47
C LYS A 134 -0.01 8.75 -6.40
N HIS A 135 -0.19 8.22 -5.19
CA HIS A 135 0.68 8.49 -4.06
C HIS A 135 1.63 7.33 -3.81
N LEU A 136 2.91 7.66 -3.64
CA LEU A 136 3.90 6.71 -3.15
C LEU A 136 3.71 6.51 -1.64
N PRO A 137 3.72 5.27 -1.12
CA PRO A 137 3.71 5.03 0.32
C PRO A 137 4.84 5.79 1.03
N LEU A 138 4.50 6.53 2.09
CA LEU A 138 5.41 7.47 2.77
C LEU A 138 6.66 6.81 3.37
N LYS A 139 6.60 5.51 3.66
CA LYS A 139 7.71 4.74 4.23
C LYS A 139 8.76 4.35 3.20
N ILE A 140 8.49 4.42 1.89
CA ILE A 140 9.44 3.92 0.89
C ILE A 140 10.65 4.85 0.81
N GLU A 141 11.84 4.26 0.93
CA GLU A 141 13.11 4.99 0.89
C GLU A 141 13.86 4.79 -0.43
N SER A 142 13.43 3.83 -1.26
CA SER A 142 14.14 3.47 -2.49
C SER A 142 13.22 2.91 -3.55
N LEU A 143 13.36 3.45 -4.76
CA LEU A 143 12.69 2.99 -5.98
C LEU A 143 13.56 2.09 -6.87
N THR A 144 14.77 1.75 -6.44
CA THR A 144 15.83 1.15 -7.27
C THR A 144 15.38 -0.09 -8.06
N TYR A 145 14.44 -0.89 -7.52
CA TYR A 145 14.00 -2.14 -8.16
C TYR A 145 12.62 -2.07 -8.83
N ALA A 146 11.83 -1.02 -8.58
CA ALA A 146 10.43 -0.94 -9.03
C ALA A 146 10.29 -1.21 -10.53
N PHE A 147 11.05 -0.47 -11.34
CA PHE A 147 10.90 -0.46 -12.80
C PHE A 147 11.82 -1.47 -13.51
N SER A 148 12.50 -2.34 -12.75
CA SER A 148 13.47 -3.28 -13.32
C SER A 148 12.80 -4.28 -14.27
N LYS A 149 13.25 -4.35 -15.52
CA LYS A 149 12.71 -5.26 -16.56
C LYS A 149 11.23 -5.00 -16.91
N LEU A 150 10.76 -3.75 -16.79
CA LEU A 150 9.48 -3.38 -17.40
C LEU A 150 9.55 -3.53 -18.93
N GLU A 151 8.43 -3.93 -19.52
CA GLU A 151 8.22 -4.17 -20.95
C GLU A 151 7.25 -3.16 -21.56
N VAL A 152 7.11 -2.00 -20.92
CA VAL A 152 6.26 -0.88 -21.34
C VAL A 152 7.09 0.38 -21.52
N LYS A 153 6.61 1.31 -22.34
CA LYS A 153 7.29 2.59 -22.58
C LYS A 153 6.99 3.65 -21.52
N GLU A 154 5.82 3.55 -20.90
CA GLU A 154 5.29 4.56 -19.99
C GLU A 154 4.52 3.90 -18.85
N VAL A 155 4.63 4.50 -17.67
CA VAL A 155 3.85 4.15 -16.47
C VAL A 155 3.18 5.42 -15.98
N LYS A 156 1.85 5.47 -16.01
CA LYS A 156 1.06 6.63 -15.56
C LYS A 156 1.09 6.79 -14.05
N ASN A 157 0.94 8.03 -13.57
CA ASN A 157 0.96 8.48 -12.18
C ASN A 157 2.35 8.51 -11.51
N ILE A 158 3.41 8.09 -12.20
CA ILE A 158 4.77 8.13 -11.65
C ILE A 158 5.29 9.56 -11.45
N GLU A 159 4.78 10.50 -12.23
CA GLU A 159 5.06 11.93 -12.15
C GLU A 159 4.57 12.59 -10.85
N HIS A 160 3.76 11.88 -10.05
CA HIS A 160 3.25 12.33 -8.76
C HIS A 160 4.06 11.83 -7.56
N TRP A 161 5.10 11.01 -7.79
CA TRP A 161 5.89 10.37 -6.74
C TRP A 161 7.12 11.18 -6.32
#